data_AF-A0A7W4BQK5-F1
#
_entry.id   AF-A0A7W4BQK5-F1
#
_cell.length_a   1.000
_cell.length_b   1.000
_cell.length_c   1.000
_cell.angle_alpha   90.00
_cell.angle_beta   90.00
_cell.angle_gamma   90.00
#
_symmetry.space_group_name_H-M   'P 1'
#
loop_
_entity.id
_entity.type
_entity.pdbx_description
1 polymer ?
#
loop_
_entity_poly.entity_id
_entity_poly.type
_entity_poly.pdbx_seq_one_letter_code
_entity_poly.pdbx_strand_id
1 'polypeptide(L)'
;MLSKLKEFFLQKSKNLIYEPLVDRVETETVGFRLPHQGATTDYYLYSSNIYIGQLRTELWADSDLILVHSIKASTVGIKYGSSMVRWLVDNTSQVIQPVHVIGGGIGFWCKQKQRWPNRVVDQDIRSSEYDYLLEERKRKILE
;
A
#
# COMPACT_ATOMS: atom_id res chain seq x y z
N MET A 1 -11.56 3.22 -43.21
CA MET A 1 -10.59 2.49 -42.36
C MET A 1 -9.99 3.37 -41.25
N LEU A 2 -9.66 4.65 -41.53
CA LEU A 2 -9.19 5.63 -40.53
C LEU A 2 -10.21 5.99 -39.42
N SER A 3 -11.52 5.88 -39.67
CA SER A 3 -12.56 6.20 -38.66
C SER A 3 -12.63 5.18 -37.53
N LYS A 4 -12.52 3.87 -37.83
CA LYS A 4 -12.52 2.80 -36.82
C LYS A 4 -11.29 2.83 -35.92
N LEU A 5 -10.13 3.24 -36.43
CA LEU A 5 -8.92 3.45 -35.63
C LEU A 5 -9.08 4.65 -34.70
N LYS A 6 -9.64 5.77 -35.18
CA LYS A 6 -9.97 6.93 -34.33
C LYS A 6 -11.00 6.59 -33.26
N GLU A 7 -12.05 5.84 -33.59
CA GLU A 7 -13.04 5.35 -32.61
C GLU A 7 -12.43 4.40 -31.58
N PHE A 8 -11.51 3.52 -32.01
CA PHE A 8 -10.77 2.62 -31.11
C PHE A 8 -9.84 3.39 -30.16
N PHE A 9 -9.15 4.42 -30.64
CA PHE A 9 -8.33 5.30 -29.81
C PHE A 9 -9.19 6.19 -28.88
N LEU A 10 -10.35 6.68 -29.33
CA LEU A 10 -11.32 7.40 -28.49
C LEU A 10 -11.99 6.51 -27.45
N GLN A 11 -12.24 5.23 -27.75
CA GLN A 11 -12.72 4.24 -26.77
C GLN A 11 -11.63 3.93 -25.74
N LYS A 12 -10.37 3.77 -26.18
CA LYS A 12 -9.23 3.61 -25.27
C LYS A 12 -9.04 4.81 -24.34
N SER A 13 -9.25 6.04 -24.83
CA SER A 13 -9.15 7.25 -24.01
C SER A 13 -10.34 7.49 -23.07
N LYS A 14 -11.48 6.82 -23.31
CA LYS A 14 -12.65 6.85 -22.40
C LYS A 14 -12.56 5.86 -21.23
N ASN A 15 -11.62 4.91 -21.26
CA ASN A 15 -11.30 4.08 -20.10
C ASN A 15 -10.29 4.79 -19.19
N LEU A 16 -10.58 6.02 -18.79
CA LEU A 16 -9.96 6.62 -17.60
C LEU A 16 -10.41 5.75 -16.43
N ILE A 17 -9.61 4.74 -16.09
CA ILE A 17 -9.86 3.91 -14.91
C ILE A 17 -9.73 4.85 -13.70
N TYR A 18 -10.87 5.31 -13.22
CA TYR A 18 -11.00 6.23 -12.10
C TYR A 18 -10.37 5.61 -10.85
N GLU A 19 -9.47 6.37 -10.23
CA GLU A 19 -8.92 6.07 -8.93
C GLU A 19 -9.59 7.02 -7.94
N PRO A 20 -10.45 6.51 -7.04
CA PRO A 20 -11.18 7.33 -6.09
C PRO A 20 -10.25 8.08 -5.12
N LEU A 21 -10.73 9.22 -4.65
CA LEU A 21 -10.03 9.99 -3.62
C LEU A 21 -10.39 9.42 -2.25
N VAL A 22 -9.39 9.27 -1.37
CA VAL A 22 -9.66 9.02 0.04
C VAL A 22 -9.99 10.36 0.70
N ASP A 23 -11.20 10.48 1.26
CA ASP A 23 -11.68 11.70 1.92
C ASP A 23 -11.88 11.55 3.43
N ARG A 24 -11.90 10.32 3.95
CA ARG A 24 -11.94 10.03 5.37
C ARG A 24 -11.12 8.79 5.69
N VAL A 25 -10.46 8.82 6.85
CA VAL A 25 -9.69 7.70 7.39
C VAL A 25 -10.00 7.52 8.87
N GLU A 26 -10.27 6.29 9.27
CA GLU A 26 -10.39 5.86 10.67
C GLU A 26 -9.19 4.97 11.01
N THR A 27 -8.66 5.08 12.22
CA THR A 27 -7.42 4.41 12.63
C THR A 27 -7.61 3.57 13.88
N GLU A 28 -7.04 2.37 13.89
CA GLU A 28 -6.95 1.52 15.06
C GLU A 28 -5.49 1.10 15.29
N THR A 29 -4.93 1.44 16.46
CA THR A 29 -3.59 1.00 16.85
C THR A 29 -3.64 -0.40 17.44
N VAL A 30 -2.81 -1.30 16.93
CA VAL A 30 -2.81 -2.70 17.38
C VAL A 30 -1.99 -2.85 18.67
N GLY A 31 -2.67 -3.21 19.77
CA GLY A 31 -2.10 -3.15 21.13
C GLY A 31 -1.14 -4.27 21.54
N PHE A 32 -1.17 -5.48 20.95
CA PHE A 32 -0.24 -6.56 21.29
C PHE A 32 0.77 -6.82 20.17
N ARG A 33 2.04 -6.51 20.44
CA ARG A 33 3.17 -6.68 19.52
C ARG A 33 4.44 -7.07 20.27
N LEU A 34 5.35 -7.75 19.56
CA LEU A 34 6.68 -8.03 20.07
C LEU A 34 7.43 -6.70 20.26
N PRO A 35 8.31 -6.56 21.27
CA PRO A 35 9.00 -5.29 21.55
C PRO A 35 9.85 -4.74 20.40
N HIS A 36 10.27 -5.61 19.48
CA HIS A 36 11.08 -5.29 18.31
C HIS A 36 10.24 -5.08 17.04
N GLN A 37 8.91 -5.21 17.11
CA GLN A 37 8.03 -4.74 16.04
C GLN A 37 7.83 -3.23 16.15
N GLY A 38 7.62 -2.60 15.01
CA GLY A 38 7.22 -1.20 14.92
C GLY A 38 5.76 -0.99 15.31
N ALA A 39 5.38 0.29 15.45
CA ALA A 39 4.00 0.66 15.73
C ALA A 39 3.10 0.22 14.57
N THR A 40 2.18 -0.70 14.85
CA THR A 40 1.24 -1.22 13.84
C THR A 40 -0.09 -0.48 13.90
N THR A 41 -0.56 -0.02 12.74
CA THR A 41 -1.83 0.70 12.60
C THR A 41 -2.67 0.06 11.50
N ASP A 42 -3.96 -0.13 11.79
CA ASP A 42 -4.98 -0.43 10.80
C ASP A 42 -5.68 0.87 10.39
N TYR A 43 -5.61 1.18 9.10
CA TYR A 43 -6.33 2.29 8.48
C TYR A 43 -7.56 1.75 7.75
N TYR A 44 -8.71 2.31 8.06
CA TYR A 44 -9.97 2.08 7.35
C TYR A 44 -10.25 3.31 6.50
N LEU A 45 -10.25 3.14 5.18
CA LEU A 45 -10.28 4.26 4.23
C LEU A 45 -11.63 4.34 3.55
N TYR A 46 -12.07 5.58 3.32
CA TYR A 46 -13.36 5.89 2.73
C TYR A 46 -13.20 6.86 1.55
N SER A 47 -14.11 6.75 0.59
CA SER A 47 -14.27 7.67 -0.53
C SER A 47 -15.74 8.05 -0.64
N SER A 48 -16.05 9.34 -0.61
CA SER A 48 -17.42 9.85 -0.60
C SER A 48 -18.25 9.23 0.53
N ASN A 49 -17.63 9.08 1.71
CA ASN A 49 -18.17 8.39 2.89
C ASN A 49 -18.47 6.88 2.72
N ILE A 50 -18.07 6.26 1.61
CA ILE A 50 -18.21 4.81 1.38
C ILE A 50 -16.91 4.13 1.75
N TYR A 51 -16.99 3.04 2.53
CA TYR A 51 -15.83 2.22 2.88
C TYR A 51 -15.21 1.56 1.64
N ILE A 52 -13.95 1.88 1.36
CA ILE A 52 -13.22 1.37 0.18
C ILE A 52 -12.22 0.26 0.50
N GLY A 53 -11.83 0.13 1.76
CA GLY A 53 -10.92 -0.91 2.18
C GLY A 53 -10.10 -0.60 3.43
N GLN A 54 -9.21 -1.52 3.74
CA GLN A 54 -8.32 -1.49 4.89
C GLN A 54 -6.86 -1.62 4.46
N LEU A 55 -5.99 -0.84 5.08
CA LEU A 55 -4.54 -0.89 4.95
C LEU A 55 -3.93 -1.15 6.33
N ARG A 56 -3.14 -2.22 6.48
CA ARG A 56 -2.37 -2.49 7.70
C ARG A 56 -0.91 -2.12 7.49
N THR A 57 -0.37 -1.26 8.35
CA THR A 57 1.02 -0.82 8.27
C THR A 57 1.77 -0.99 9.57
N GLU A 58 3.09 -1.09 9.51
CA GLU A 58 4.00 -1.05 10.64
C GLU A 58 5.10 0.00 10.39
N LEU A 59 5.29 0.92 11.34
CA LEU A 59 6.26 2.01 11.23
C LEU A 59 7.59 1.66 11.90
N TRP A 60 8.67 1.66 11.12
CA TRP A 60 10.07 1.55 11.57
C TRP A 60 10.75 2.90 11.36
N ALA A 61 10.51 3.84 12.30
CA ALA A 61 10.92 5.24 12.15
C ALA A 61 12.45 5.41 12.07
N ASP A 62 13.20 4.56 12.78
CA ASP A 62 14.66 4.50 12.79
C ASP A 62 15.27 4.13 11.43
N SER A 63 14.49 3.43 10.58
CA SER A 63 14.90 3.03 9.23
C SER A 63 14.22 3.84 8.13
N ASP A 64 13.49 4.91 8.49
CA ASP A 64 12.63 5.71 7.60
C ASP A 64 11.69 4.84 6.72
N LEU A 65 11.09 3.83 7.35
CA LEU A 65 10.37 2.77 6.63
C LEU A 65 8.96 2.56 7.20
N ILE A 66 7.98 2.42 6.30
CA ILE A 66 6.65 1.88 6.58
C ILE A 66 6.52 0.55 5.86
N LEU A 67 6.31 -0.50 6.64
CA LEU A 67 5.99 -1.83 6.14
C LEU A 67 4.47 -1.92 5.92
N VAL A 68 4.04 -2.35 4.74
CA VAL A 68 2.63 -2.61 4.44
C VAL A 68 2.39 -4.11 4.51
N HIS A 69 1.61 -4.55 5.49
CA HIS A 69 1.34 -5.97 5.75
C HIS A 69 0.10 -6.50 5.05
N SER A 70 -0.88 -5.64 4.77
CA SER A 70 -2.08 -6.06 4.05
C SER A 70 -2.79 -4.90 3.39
N ILE A 71 -3.38 -5.18 2.22
CA ILE A 71 -4.30 -4.28 1.52
C ILE A 71 -5.56 -5.06 1.21
N LYS A 72 -6.68 -4.69 1.84
CA LYS A 72 -7.98 -5.33 1.62
C LYS A 72 -8.93 -4.34 0.97
N ALA A 73 -9.06 -4.40 -0.35
CA ALA A 73 -10.05 -3.62 -1.07
C ALA A 73 -11.46 -4.17 -0.83
N SER A 74 -12.45 -3.30 -0.62
CA SER A 74 -13.85 -3.72 -0.42
C SER A 74 -14.52 -4.22 -1.70
N THR A 75 -13.94 -3.94 -2.88
CA THR A 75 -14.45 -4.38 -4.18
C THR A 75 -13.30 -4.62 -5.15
N VAL A 76 -13.35 -5.75 -5.86
CA VAL A 76 -12.37 -6.12 -6.90
C VAL A 76 -12.69 -5.39 -8.20
N GLY A 77 -11.67 -5.02 -8.97
CA GLY A 77 -11.83 -4.34 -10.27
C GLY A 77 -11.93 -2.82 -10.19
N ILE A 78 -12.05 -2.26 -8.98
CA ILE A 78 -11.94 -0.82 -8.70
C ILE A 78 -10.54 -0.53 -8.14
N LYS A 79 -9.94 0.60 -8.50
CA LYS A 79 -8.59 1.01 -8.07
C LYS A 79 -8.50 1.42 -6.58
N TYR A 80 -9.30 0.84 -5.69
CA TYR A 80 -9.26 1.12 -4.25
C TYR A 80 -7.88 0.84 -3.64
N GLY A 81 -7.23 -0.27 -4.02
CA GLY A 81 -5.84 -0.57 -3.64
C GLY A 81 -4.88 0.59 -3.93
N SER A 82 -4.92 1.12 -5.16
CA SER A 82 -4.05 2.24 -5.55
C SER A 82 -4.40 3.53 -4.82
N SER A 83 -5.69 3.75 -4.54
CA SER A 83 -6.17 4.91 -3.78
C SER A 83 -5.63 4.89 -2.35
N MET A 84 -5.63 3.71 -1.71
CA MET A 84 -5.08 3.52 -0.36
C MET A 84 -3.56 3.74 -0.33
N VAL A 85 -2.82 3.25 -1.33
CA VAL A 85 -1.37 3.49 -1.42
C VAL A 85 -1.06 4.96 -1.71
N ARG A 86 -1.84 5.62 -2.59
CA ARG A 86 -1.70 7.07 -2.83
C ARG A 86 -1.86 7.84 -1.52
N TRP A 87 -2.94 7.57 -0.79
CA TRP A 87 -3.18 8.22 0.49
C TRP A 87 -2.01 8.01 1.44
N LEU A 88 -1.45 6.80 1.52
CA LEU A 88 -0.27 6.55 2.35
C LEU A 88 0.93 7.41 1.91
N VAL A 89 1.27 7.41 0.61
CA VAL A 89 2.39 8.21 0.05
C VAL A 89 2.26 9.70 0.37
N ASP A 90 1.05 10.23 0.26
CA ASP A 90 0.76 11.66 0.45
C ASP A 90 0.80 12.07 1.93
N ASN A 91 0.64 11.13 2.87
CA ASN A 91 0.51 11.41 4.31
C ASN A 91 1.71 10.94 5.16
N THR A 92 2.72 10.34 4.54
CA THR A 92 3.99 9.99 5.21
C THR A 92 5.17 10.49 4.38
N SER A 93 6.33 10.67 5.00
CA SER A 93 7.61 10.84 4.31
C SER A 93 8.38 9.52 4.11
N GLN A 94 8.07 8.49 4.89
CA GLN A 94 8.80 7.21 4.90
C GLN A 94 8.73 6.50 3.54
N VAL A 95 9.71 5.63 3.30
CA VAL A 95 9.68 4.66 2.22
C VAL A 95 8.65 3.58 2.55
N ILE A 96 7.86 3.17 1.55
CA ILE A 96 6.80 2.18 1.66
C ILE A 96 7.30 0.86 1.09
N GLN A 97 7.29 -0.16 1.94
CA GLN A 97 7.79 -1.49 1.63
C GLN A 97 6.69 -2.53 1.84
N PRO A 98 6.23 -3.22 0.79
CA PRO A 98 5.31 -4.34 0.96
C PRO A 98 5.96 -5.51 1.70
N VAL A 99 5.21 -6.12 2.62
CA VAL A 99 5.57 -7.35 3.33
C VAL A 99 4.46 -8.35 3.14
N HIS A 100 4.76 -9.43 2.41
CA HIS A 100 3.89 -10.57 2.14
C HIS A 100 2.42 -10.15 1.91
N VAL A 101 2.22 -9.16 1.02
CA VAL A 101 0.94 -8.43 0.98
C VAL A 101 -0.17 -9.31 0.43
N ILE A 102 -1.03 -9.78 1.33
CA ILE A 102 -2.31 -10.40 1.00
C ILE A 102 -3.21 -9.31 0.41
N GLY A 103 -3.52 -9.42 -0.89
CA GLY A 103 -4.52 -8.59 -1.57
C GLY A 103 -4.03 -7.64 -2.68
N GLY A 104 -2.73 -7.62 -3.01
CA GLY A 104 -2.20 -6.81 -4.12
C GLY A 104 -1.48 -7.60 -5.22
N GLY A 105 -0.64 -8.57 -4.83
CA GLY A 105 0.24 -9.29 -5.76
C GLY A 105 1.37 -8.42 -6.31
N ILE A 106 2.44 -9.05 -6.81
CA ILE A 106 3.65 -8.37 -7.29
C ILE A 106 3.37 -7.33 -8.39
N GLY A 107 2.48 -7.65 -9.33
CA GLY A 107 2.13 -6.77 -10.44
C GLY A 107 1.44 -5.47 -10.01
N PHE A 108 0.77 -5.45 -8.86
CA PHE A 108 0.22 -4.23 -8.28
C PHE A 108 1.33 -3.30 -7.79
N TRP A 109 2.29 -3.83 -7.04
CA TRP A 109 3.37 -3.06 -6.45
C TRP A 109 4.37 -2.53 -7.47
N CYS A 110 4.68 -3.29 -8.52
CA CYS A 110 5.48 -2.78 -9.64
C CYS A 110 4.84 -1.52 -10.27
N LYS A 111 3.51 -1.44 -10.38
CA LYS A 111 2.82 -0.25 -10.87
C LYS A 111 2.90 0.92 -9.89
N GLN A 112 2.84 0.64 -8.59
CA GLN A 112 3.00 1.69 -7.57
C GLN A 112 4.44 2.23 -7.56
N LYS A 113 5.45 1.38 -7.72
CA LYS A 113 6.85 1.76 -7.90
C LYS A 113 7.05 2.68 -9.10
N GLN A 114 6.48 2.34 -10.25
CA GLN A 114 6.55 3.18 -11.45
C GLN A 114 5.98 4.58 -11.21
N ARG A 115 4.95 4.67 -10.37
CA ARG A 115 4.30 5.94 -10.03
C ARG A 115 5.07 6.75 -9.00
N TRP A 116 5.65 6.09 -8.00
CA TRP A 116 6.44 6.73 -6.95
C TRP A 116 7.81 6.03 -6.77
N PRO A 117 8.75 6.24 -7.71
CA PRO A 117 10.00 5.48 -7.78
C PRO A 117 10.87 5.57 -6.53
N ASN A 118 10.79 6.68 -5.80
CA ASN A 118 11.61 6.92 -4.60
C ASN A 118 10.84 6.67 -3.30
N ARG A 119 9.55 6.32 -3.37
CA ARG A 119 8.70 6.17 -2.18
C ARG A 119 8.17 4.77 -2.00
N VAL A 120 8.06 3.98 -3.07
CA VAL A 120 7.55 2.60 -2.99
C VAL A 120 8.65 1.65 -3.41
N VAL A 121 8.73 0.49 -2.77
CA VAL A 121 9.60 -0.63 -3.17
C VAL A 121 8.77 -1.67 -3.94
N ASP A 122 9.34 -2.23 -5.01
CA ASP A 122 8.71 -3.22 -5.89
C ASP A 122 9.04 -4.67 -5.53
N GLN A 123 9.89 -4.89 -4.53
CA GLN A 123 10.19 -6.19 -3.96
C GLN A 123 9.23 -6.48 -2.80
N ASP A 124 8.51 -7.59 -2.86
CA ASP A 124 7.70 -8.08 -1.74
C ASP A 124 8.62 -8.84 -0.77
N ILE A 125 8.72 -8.37 0.48
CA ILE A 125 9.46 -9.10 1.53
C ILE A 125 8.64 -10.34 1.89
N ARG A 126 9.25 -11.52 1.77
CA ARG A 126 8.60 -12.78 2.16
C ARG A 126 8.47 -12.84 3.68
N SER A 127 7.48 -13.61 4.16
CA SER A 127 7.28 -13.79 5.61
C SER A 127 8.56 -14.23 6.34
N SER A 128 9.32 -15.17 5.78
CA SER A 128 10.59 -15.63 6.36
C SER A 128 11.68 -14.57 6.41
N GLU A 129 11.70 -13.66 5.44
CA GLU A 129 12.65 -12.54 5.41
C GLU A 129 12.25 -11.49 6.43
N TYR A 130 10.95 -11.23 6.61
CA TYR A 130 10.45 -10.36 7.66
C TYR A 130 10.79 -10.91 9.06
N ASP A 131 10.61 -12.22 9.30
CA ASP A 131 11.00 -12.85 10.57
C ASP A 131 12.50 -12.69 10.86
N TYR A 132 13.33 -12.84 9.83
CA TYR A 132 14.77 -12.60 9.93
C TYR A 132 15.08 -11.14 10.30
N LEU A 133 14.45 -10.18 9.63
CA LEU A 133 14.62 -8.75 9.91
C LEU A 133 14.18 -8.38 11.33
N LEU A 134 13.11 -9.01 11.85
CA LEU A 134 12.66 -8.84 13.23
C LEU A 134 13.71 -9.33 14.23
N GLU A 135 14.32 -10.49 14.00
CA GLU A 135 15.38 -11.01 14.87
C GLU A 135 16.66 -10.15 14.80
N GLU A 136 17.02 -9.61 13.64
CA GLU A 136 18.13 -8.64 13.55
C GLU A 136 17.83 -7.35 14.32
N ARG A 137 16.61 -6.83 14.19
CA ARG A 137 16.16 -5.63 14.91
C ARG A 137 16.16 -5.84 16.43
N LYS A 138 15.72 -7.01 16.89
CA LYS A 138 15.80 -7.42 18.30
C LYS A 138 17.23 -7.41 18.84
N ARG A 139 18.22 -7.90 18.07
CA ARG A 139 19.63 -7.87 18.47
C ARG A 139 20.12 -6.42 18.67
N LYS A 140 19.82 -5.54 17.73
CA LYS A 140 20.22 -4.11 17.78
C LYS A 140 19.62 -3.34 18.95
N ILE A 141 18.43 -3.71 19.41
CA ILE A 141 17.76 -3.05 20.56
C ILE A 141 18.40 -3.47 21.90
N LEU A 142 19.07 -4.62 21.94
CA LEU A 142 19.70 -5.18 23.14
C LEU A 142 21.18 -4.80 23.29
N GLU A 143 21.79 -4.23 22.24
CA GLU A 143 23.15 -3.66 22.23
C GLU A 143 23.14 -2.21 22.72
#